data_AF-A0A0S3T492-F1
#
_entry.id   AF-A0A0S3T492-F1
#
_cell.length_a   1.000
_cell.length_b   1.000
_cell.length_c   1.000
_cell.angle_alpha   90.00
_cell.angle_beta   90.00
_cell.angle_gamma   90.00
#
_symmetry.space_group_name_H-M   'P 1'
#
loop_
_entity.id
_entity.type
_entity.pdbx_description
1 polymer ?
#
loop_
_entity_poly.entity_id
_entity_poly.type
_entity_poly.pdbx_seq_one_letter_code
_entity_poly.pdbx_strand_id
1 'polypeptide(L)'
;MKLYDISLVEGFNLPVRVAPTGGKCLATGCLADLNAACPTELKVIRDGEAVACKNTCKTEACLSSLFFKTACSDAHVYSHDHAFFNCSSPNYTVTFCPTSKSGRKVENKKEPSSGKNVVKYTGVLAVMSVISGLVIFRIRLRLTNREWEISLSAGTRADTAIAPNA
;
A
#
# COMPACT_ATOMS: atom_id res chain seq x y z
N MET A 1 -9.92 32.73 -9.53
CA MET A 1 -9.23 31.43 -9.66
C MET A 1 -8.74 31.01 -8.27
N LYS A 2 -8.97 29.77 -7.84
CA LYS A 2 -8.57 29.29 -6.50
C LYS A 2 -7.74 28.00 -6.63
N LEU A 3 -6.70 27.88 -5.82
CA LEU A 3 -5.87 26.69 -5.73
C LEU A 3 -6.30 25.84 -4.53
N TYR A 4 -6.20 24.52 -4.66
CA TYR A 4 -6.46 23.57 -3.59
C TYR A 4 -5.59 22.33 -3.77
N ASP A 5 -5.21 21.72 -2.66
CA ASP A 5 -4.37 20.55 -2.58
C ASP A 5 -4.64 19.79 -1.27
N ILE A 6 -3.99 18.64 -1.13
CA ILE A 6 -3.90 17.89 0.12
C ILE A 6 -2.43 17.73 0.43
N SER A 7 -2.01 18.14 1.62
CA SER A 7 -0.62 18.08 2.05
C SER A 7 -0.39 16.96 3.06
N LEU A 8 0.63 16.15 2.80
CA LEU A 8 1.18 15.12 3.69
C LEU A 8 2.57 15.51 4.21
N VAL A 9 2.94 16.79 4.12
CA VAL A 9 4.24 17.32 4.60
C VAL A 9 4.44 17.03 6.08
N GLU A 10 3.38 17.12 6.88
CA GLU A 10 3.44 16.86 8.33
C GLU A 10 3.11 15.39 8.68
N GLY A 11 2.61 14.63 7.71
CA GLY A 11 2.20 13.24 7.87
C GLY A 11 0.72 13.00 7.55
N PHE A 12 0.20 11.92 8.11
CA PHE A 12 -1.14 11.40 7.86
C PHE A 12 -1.76 10.87 9.14
N ASN A 13 -3.07 11.04 9.32
CA ASN A 13 -3.83 10.42 10.40
C ASN A 13 -5.14 9.78 9.91
N LEU A 14 -5.78 10.35 8.89
CA LEU A 14 -7.03 9.84 8.33
C LEU A 14 -7.16 10.13 6.83
N PRO A 15 -7.79 9.23 6.05
CA PRO A 15 -8.02 9.46 4.62
C PRO A 15 -8.89 10.70 4.39
N VAL A 16 -8.58 11.48 3.35
CA VAL A 16 -9.27 12.73 3.06
C VAL A 16 -9.43 12.94 1.55
N ARG A 17 -10.54 13.59 1.17
CA ARG A 17 -10.85 14.00 -0.21
C ARG A 17 -11.37 15.42 -0.23
N VAL A 18 -10.91 16.22 -1.19
CA VAL A 18 -11.42 17.55 -1.50
C VAL A 18 -12.07 17.52 -2.88
N ALA A 19 -13.32 17.95 -2.96
CA ALA A 19 -14.07 18.02 -4.21
C ALA A 19 -14.69 19.41 -4.39
N PRO A 20 -14.32 20.17 -5.45
CA PRO A 20 -14.99 21.42 -5.78
C PRO A 20 -16.45 21.17 -6.20
N THR A 21 -17.36 22.04 -5.77
CA THR A 21 -18.78 21.96 -6.13
C THR A 21 -19.10 22.88 -7.30
N GLY A 22 -19.46 22.29 -8.44
CA GLY A 22 -19.75 23.01 -9.68
C GLY A 22 -18.53 23.12 -10.60
N GLY A 23 -18.78 23.24 -11.91
CA GLY A 23 -17.73 23.24 -12.95
C GLY A 23 -17.23 21.84 -13.32
N LYS A 24 -16.14 21.77 -14.11
CA LYS A 24 -15.48 20.52 -14.56
C LYS A 24 -14.18 20.25 -13.80
N CYS A 25 -14.10 20.66 -12.54
CA CYS A 25 -12.88 20.54 -11.74
C CYS A 25 -12.72 19.13 -11.14
N LEU A 26 -11.47 18.70 -10.97
CA LEU A 26 -11.15 17.37 -10.45
C LEU A 26 -11.22 17.36 -8.92
N ALA A 27 -11.73 16.28 -8.35
CA ALA A 27 -11.53 16.02 -6.93
C ALA A 27 -10.13 15.43 -6.72
N THR A 28 -9.47 15.78 -5.61
CA THR A 28 -8.19 15.21 -5.20
C THR A 28 -8.28 14.62 -3.79
N GLY A 29 -7.43 13.66 -3.46
CA GLY A 29 -7.58 12.84 -2.25
C GLY A 29 -6.34 12.02 -1.90
N CYS A 30 -6.18 11.74 -0.61
CA CYS A 30 -5.43 10.59 -0.12
C CYS A 30 -6.44 9.62 0.49
N LEU A 31 -6.89 8.65 -0.31
CA LEU A 31 -7.99 7.75 0.04
C LEU A 31 -7.51 6.47 0.76
N ALA A 32 -6.22 6.16 0.65
CA ALA A 32 -5.62 5.02 1.31
C ALA A 32 -5.43 5.30 2.81
N ASP A 33 -5.65 4.28 3.64
CA ASP A 33 -5.23 4.34 5.03
C ASP A 33 -3.75 3.98 5.14
N LEU A 34 -2.94 4.98 5.47
CA LEU A 34 -1.48 4.83 5.58
C LEU A 34 -1.04 4.30 6.93
N ASN A 35 -1.91 4.29 7.96
CA ASN A 35 -1.52 3.97 9.32
C ASN A 35 -1.07 2.51 9.46
N ALA A 36 -1.76 1.58 8.79
CA ALA A 36 -1.44 0.16 8.83
C ALA A 36 -0.05 -0.16 8.22
N ALA A 37 0.23 0.41 7.05
CA ALA A 37 1.47 0.19 6.29
C ALA A 37 2.62 1.15 6.64
N CYS A 38 2.38 2.10 7.54
CA CYS A 38 3.37 3.10 7.94
C CYS A 38 4.67 2.42 8.43
N PRO A 39 5.86 2.88 8.02
CA PRO A 39 7.12 2.37 8.56
C PRO A 39 7.20 2.53 10.10
N THR A 40 7.77 1.56 10.80
CA THR A 40 7.80 1.52 12.28
C THR A 40 8.34 2.81 12.89
N GLU A 41 9.42 3.37 12.33
CA GLU A 41 10.06 4.61 12.81
C GLU A 41 9.18 5.87 12.66
N LEU A 42 8.12 5.78 11.86
CA LEU A 42 7.21 6.88 11.55
C LEU A 42 5.83 6.71 12.21
N LYS A 43 5.54 5.52 12.75
CA LYS A 43 4.24 5.20 13.36
C LYS A 43 4.05 5.99 14.65
N VAL A 44 2.85 6.55 14.80
CA VAL A 44 2.34 7.03 16.08
C VAL A 44 1.39 5.97 16.63
N ILE A 45 1.75 5.40 17.77
CA ILE A 45 0.96 4.35 18.42
C ILE A 45 0.20 4.93 19.61
N ARG A 46 -1.10 4.62 19.69
CA ARG A 46 -1.97 4.85 20.85
C ARG A 46 -2.75 3.57 21.13
N ASP A 47 -2.77 3.13 22.38
CA ASP A 47 -3.49 1.93 22.82
C ASP A 47 -3.17 0.65 22.00
N GLY A 48 -1.92 0.55 21.53
CA GLY A 48 -1.45 -0.57 20.71
C GLY A 48 -1.80 -0.47 19.22
N GLU A 49 -2.50 0.58 18.80
CA GLU A 49 -2.91 0.82 17.41
C GLU A 49 -2.11 1.96 16.77
N ALA A 50 -1.79 1.80 15.48
CA ALA A 50 -1.21 2.88 14.69
C ALA A 50 -2.30 3.90 14.31
N VAL A 51 -2.22 5.11 14.85
CA VAL A 51 -3.24 6.16 14.68
C VAL A 51 -2.82 7.30 13.75
N ALA A 52 -1.52 7.41 13.48
CA ALA A 52 -0.96 8.36 12.53
C ALA A 52 0.38 7.87 11.99
N CYS A 53 0.78 8.42 10.85
CA CYS A 53 2.08 8.21 10.22
C CYS A 53 2.77 9.57 10.02
N LYS A 54 3.90 9.78 10.70
CA LYS A 54 4.65 11.03 10.61
C LYS A 54 5.44 11.11 9.30
N ASN A 55 5.49 12.29 8.72
CA ASN A 55 6.47 12.60 7.68
C ASN A 55 7.60 13.44 8.31
N THR A 56 8.80 12.89 8.35
CA THR A 56 9.99 13.55 8.92
C THR A 56 10.85 14.26 7.88
N CYS A 57 10.42 14.23 6.61
CA CYS A 57 11.15 14.83 5.50
C CYS A 57 11.02 16.35 5.51
N LYS A 58 12.15 17.08 5.60
CA LYS A 58 12.18 18.55 5.49
C LYS A 58 12.69 19.04 4.13
N THR A 59 13.19 18.15 3.28
CA THR A 59 13.81 18.46 2.00
C THR A 59 13.34 17.47 0.93
N GLU A 60 13.61 17.79 -0.33
CA GLU A 60 13.38 16.90 -1.47
C GLU A 60 14.12 15.56 -1.30
N ALA A 61 13.44 14.45 -1.58
CA ALA A 61 13.96 13.08 -1.67
C ALA A 61 14.52 12.44 -0.36
N CYS A 62 13.62 12.01 0.52
CA CYS A 62 13.95 11.07 1.58
C CYS A 62 13.00 9.85 1.61
N LEU A 63 13.40 8.79 2.32
CA LEU A 63 12.68 7.52 2.34
C LEU A 63 11.22 7.65 2.81
N SER A 64 10.93 8.52 3.79
CA SER A 64 9.57 8.77 4.26
C SER A 64 8.70 9.45 3.20
N SER A 65 9.21 10.48 2.52
CA SER A 65 8.48 11.15 1.43
C SER A 65 8.11 10.20 0.28
N LEU A 66 8.96 9.22 -0.04
CA LEU A 66 8.68 8.23 -1.08
C LEU A 66 7.48 7.35 -0.69
N PHE A 67 7.38 6.93 0.57
CA PHE A 67 6.22 6.19 1.07
C PHE A 67 4.91 6.96 0.89
N PHE A 68 4.86 8.23 1.29
CA PHE A 68 3.65 9.05 1.12
C PHE A 68 3.33 9.33 -0.35
N LYS A 69 4.33 9.59 -1.20
CA LYS A 69 4.12 9.88 -2.63
C LYS A 69 3.63 8.65 -3.40
N THR A 70 4.14 7.46 -3.06
CA THR A 70 3.69 6.21 -3.68
C THR A 70 2.28 5.84 -3.29
N ALA A 71 1.88 6.11 -2.05
CA ALA A 71 0.53 5.80 -1.59
C ALA A 71 -0.51 6.83 -2.09
N CYS A 72 -0.12 8.11 -2.20
CA CYS A 72 -1.00 9.21 -2.56
C CYS A 72 -0.32 10.14 -3.57
N SER A 73 -0.36 9.77 -4.85
CA SER A 73 0.29 10.52 -5.95
C SER A 73 -0.24 11.94 -6.12
N ASP A 74 -1.53 12.13 -5.82
CA ASP A 74 -2.26 13.40 -6.00
C ASP A 74 -2.11 14.34 -4.80
N ALA A 75 -1.39 13.90 -3.75
CA ALA A 75 -1.09 14.70 -2.58
C ALA A 75 0.29 15.36 -2.69
N HIS A 76 0.40 16.53 -2.10
CA HIS A 76 1.62 17.28 -1.89
C HIS A 76 2.39 16.69 -0.70
N VAL A 77 3.59 16.16 -0.92
CA VAL A 77 4.31 15.40 0.12
C VAL A 77 5.50 16.16 0.71
N TYR A 78 5.96 17.21 0.05
CA TYR A 78 7.13 18.01 0.43
C TYR A 78 6.96 19.45 -0.07
N SER A 79 7.59 20.43 0.58
CA SER A 79 7.35 21.88 0.40
C SER A 79 7.60 22.46 -1.01
N HIS A 80 8.26 21.73 -1.91
CA HIS A 80 8.52 22.15 -3.29
C HIS A 80 7.73 21.35 -4.35
N ASP A 81 6.80 20.48 -3.95
CA ASP A 81 5.98 19.72 -4.90
C ASP A 81 4.89 20.65 -5.42
N HIS A 82 4.89 21.03 -6.69
CA HIS A 82 3.84 21.90 -7.22
C HIS A 82 2.55 21.11 -7.57
N ALA A 83 2.06 20.29 -6.64
CA ALA A 83 0.86 19.47 -6.80
C ALA A 83 -0.44 20.25 -6.47
N PHE A 84 -0.58 21.45 -7.01
CA PHE A 84 -1.77 22.29 -6.81
C PHE A 84 -2.80 22.05 -7.90
N PHE A 85 -4.05 21.87 -7.51
CA PHE A 85 -5.17 21.85 -8.45
C PHE A 85 -5.74 23.24 -8.60
N ASN A 86 -5.93 23.65 -9.85
CA ASN A 86 -6.51 24.93 -10.17
C ASN A 86 -7.97 24.79 -10.55
N CYS A 87 -8.86 25.49 -9.83
CA CYS A 87 -10.29 25.50 -10.14
C CYS A 87 -10.92 26.87 -9.87
N SER A 88 -11.88 27.24 -10.71
CA SER A 88 -12.81 28.33 -10.41
C SER A 88 -14.11 27.73 -9.87
N SER A 89 -14.12 27.41 -8.57
CA SER A 89 -15.31 26.94 -7.86
C SER A 89 -15.67 27.88 -6.71
N PRO A 90 -16.97 28.17 -6.49
CA PRO A 90 -17.40 28.93 -5.33
C PRO A 90 -17.31 28.12 -4.03
N ASN A 91 -17.50 26.79 -4.10
CA ASN A 91 -17.63 25.91 -2.94
C ASN A 91 -16.75 24.65 -3.05
N TYR A 92 -16.37 24.09 -1.91
CA TYR A 92 -15.56 22.88 -1.80
C TYR A 92 -16.12 21.98 -0.71
N THR A 93 -16.19 20.68 -0.96
CA THR A 93 -16.55 19.66 0.02
C THR A 93 -15.30 18.91 0.44
N VAL A 94 -15.01 18.91 1.74
CA VAL A 94 -13.97 18.09 2.35
C VAL A 94 -14.64 16.87 2.98
N THR A 95 -14.18 15.68 2.64
CA THR A 95 -14.71 14.42 3.17
C THR A 95 -13.58 13.65 3.86
N PHE A 96 -13.78 13.34 5.14
CA PHE A 96 -12.89 12.48 5.91
C PHE A 96 -13.37 11.02 5.84
N CYS A 97 -12.43 10.09 5.81
CA CYS A 97 -12.68 8.66 5.62
C CYS A 97 -13.65 8.38 4.44
N PRO A 98 -13.40 8.93 3.24
CA PRO A 98 -14.25 8.69 2.09
C PRO A 98 -14.29 7.19 1.77
N THR A 99 -15.47 6.59 1.86
CA THR A 99 -15.64 5.20 1.44
C THR A 99 -15.39 5.08 -0.05
N SER A 100 -14.73 4.01 -0.49
CA SER A 100 -14.52 3.65 -1.90
C SER A 100 -15.82 3.28 -2.64
N LYS A 101 -16.93 3.97 -2.40
CA LYS A 101 -18.08 3.94 -3.30
C LYS A 101 -17.74 4.81 -4.50
N SER A 102 -16.99 4.20 -5.41
CA SER A 102 -16.69 4.62 -6.78
C SER A 102 -17.67 5.69 -7.30
N GLY A 103 -17.23 6.95 -7.22
CA GLY A 103 -17.72 8.02 -8.08
C GLY A 103 -17.17 7.91 -9.50
N ARG A 104 -16.98 6.70 -10.05
CA ARG A 104 -17.10 6.53 -11.50
C ARG A 104 -18.57 6.80 -11.80
N LYS A 105 -18.85 7.97 -12.39
CA LYS A 105 -19.91 8.02 -13.38
C LYS A 105 -19.67 6.83 -14.31
N VAL A 106 -20.57 5.85 -14.30
CA VAL A 106 -20.75 4.96 -15.45
C VAL A 106 -21.26 5.87 -16.56
N GLU A 107 -20.34 6.54 -17.23
CA GLU A 107 -20.59 7.02 -18.57
C GLU A 107 -20.71 5.76 -19.41
N ASN A 108 -21.91 5.50 -19.91
CA ASN A 108 -22.20 4.48 -20.92
C ASN A 108 -21.37 4.81 -22.17
N LYS A 109 -20.09 4.43 -22.16
CA LYS A 109 -19.30 4.35 -23.37
C LYS A 109 -19.64 2.99 -23.98
N LYS A 110 -20.35 3.02 -25.11
CA LYS A 110 -20.56 1.82 -25.94
C LYS A 110 -19.23 1.11 -26.10
N GLU A 111 -19.19 -0.10 -25.55
CA GLU A 111 -18.16 -1.09 -25.74
C GLU A 111 -17.99 -1.35 -27.25
N PRO A 112 -16.82 -1.11 -27.86
CA PRO A 112 -16.52 -1.68 -29.16
C PRO A 112 -16.20 -3.16 -28.90
N SER A 113 -16.98 -4.04 -29.53
CA SER A 113 -16.80 -5.48 -29.52
C SER A 113 -15.34 -5.85 -29.82
N SER A 114 -14.59 -6.28 -28.80
CA SER A 114 -13.25 -6.83 -28.98
C SER A 114 -13.37 -8.35 -29.02
N GLY A 115 -13.18 -8.90 -30.22
CA GLY A 115 -13.26 -10.32 -30.51
C GLY A 115 -12.37 -11.17 -29.60
N LYS A 116 -12.90 -12.32 -29.19
CA LYS A 116 -12.22 -13.33 -28.39
C LYS A 116 -10.99 -13.85 -29.14
N ASN A 117 -9.80 -13.33 -28.81
CA ASN A 117 -8.55 -14.01 -29.13
C ASN A 117 -8.12 -14.84 -27.92
N VAL A 118 -8.66 -16.06 -27.83
CA VAL A 118 -8.12 -17.11 -26.96
C VAL A 118 -6.79 -17.54 -27.58
N VAL A 119 -5.74 -16.75 -27.33
CA VAL A 119 -4.36 -17.12 -27.68
C VAL A 119 -3.94 -18.23 -26.72
N LYS A 120 -3.34 -19.28 -27.29
CA LYS A 120 -3.00 -20.58 -26.69
C LYS A 120 -1.93 -20.48 -25.58
N TYR A 121 -2.24 -19.85 -24.44
CA TYR A 121 -1.35 -19.78 -23.27
C TYR A 121 -1.33 -21.06 -22.42
N THR A 122 -2.17 -22.04 -22.77
CA THR A 122 -2.23 -23.36 -22.10
C THR A 122 -0.91 -24.12 -22.17
N GLY A 123 -0.14 -23.97 -23.26
CA GLY A 123 1.18 -24.60 -23.40
C GLY A 123 2.26 -23.98 -22.51
N VAL A 124 2.24 -22.66 -22.32
CA VAL A 124 3.29 -21.94 -21.55
C VAL A 124 3.15 -22.20 -20.04
N LEU A 125 1.92 -22.26 -19.52
CA LEU A 125 1.66 -22.61 -18.12
C LEU A 125 2.13 -24.04 -17.78
N ALA A 126 1.92 -24.99 -18.69
CA ALA A 126 2.35 -26.37 -18.48
C ALA A 126 3.88 -26.48 -18.41
N VAL A 127 4.61 -25.79 -19.28
CA VAL A 127 6.08 -25.79 -19.29
C VAL A 127 6.64 -25.17 -18.01
N MET A 128 6.08 -24.05 -17.54
CA MET A 128 6.52 -23.41 -16.29
C MET A 128 6.28 -24.29 -15.06
N SER A 129 5.17 -25.03 -15.01
CA SER A 129 4.89 -25.98 -13.94
C SER A 129 5.88 -27.15 -13.92
N VAL A 130 6.25 -27.68 -15.10
CA VAL A 130 7.21 -28.79 -15.22
C VAL A 130 8.62 -28.34 -14.82
N ILE A 131 9.07 -27.15 -15.27
CA ILE A 131 10.39 -26.61 -14.90
C ILE A 131 10.45 -26.35 -13.39
N SER A 132 9.40 -25.75 -12.80
CA SER A 132 9.34 -25.52 -11.35
C SER A 132 9.41 -26.83 -10.57
N GLY A 133 8.63 -27.85 -10.97
CA GLY A 133 8.65 -29.17 -10.34
C GLY A 133 10.02 -29.87 -10.43
N LEU A 134 10.69 -29.81 -11.58
CA LEU A 134 12.02 -30.39 -11.77
C LEU A 134 13.10 -29.70 -10.92
N VAL A 135 13.05 -28.37 -10.81
CA VAL A 135 13.96 -27.59 -9.95
C VAL A 135 13.71 -27.92 -8.47
N ILE A 136 12.45 -27.96 -8.03
CA ILE A 136 12.08 -28.33 -6.64
C ILE A 136 12.52 -29.76 -6.31
N PHE A 137 12.30 -30.72 -7.21
CA PHE A 137 12.72 -32.11 -7.01
C PHE A 137 14.25 -32.26 -6.97
N ARG A 138 14.97 -31.57 -7.87
CA ARG A 138 16.45 -31.50 -7.84
C ARG A 138 16.97 -30.89 -6.55
N ILE A 139 16.31 -29.86 -6.01
CA ILE A 139 16.66 -29.28 -4.71
C ILE A 139 16.42 -30.31 -3.61
N ARG A 140 15.25 -30.93 -3.52
CA ARG A 140 14.95 -31.99 -2.53
C ARG A 140 15.96 -33.14 -2.58
N LEU A 141 16.30 -33.64 -3.77
CA LEU A 141 17.34 -34.67 -3.95
C LEU A 141 18.72 -34.20 -3.47
N ARG A 142 19.09 -32.92 -3.68
CA ARG A 142 20.32 -32.34 -3.14
C ARG A 142 20.28 -32.16 -1.62
N LEU A 143 19.12 -31.86 -1.05
CA LEU A 143 18.95 -31.68 0.40
C LEU A 143 19.01 -33.01 1.14
N THR A 144 18.52 -34.12 0.55
CA THR A 144 18.56 -35.46 1.17
C THR A 144 19.95 -36.11 1.08
N ASN A 145 20.74 -35.80 0.05
CA ASN A 145 22.10 -36.35 -0.14
C ASN A 145 23.22 -35.53 0.50
N ARG A 146 22.89 -34.47 1.25
CA ARG A 146 23.83 -33.83 2.16
C ARG A 146 23.31 -34.04 3.57
N GLU A 147 24.09 -34.70 4.41
CA GLU A 147 23.92 -34.62 5.86
C GLU A 147 24.12 -33.16 6.26
N TRP A 148 23.03 -32.46 6.53
CA TRP A 148 23.06 -31.24 7.33
C TRP A 148 21.83 -31.34 8.24
N GLU A 149 22.06 -31.85 9.44
CA GLU A 149 21.12 -31.65 10.53
C GLU A 149 20.96 -30.14 10.73
N ILE A 150 19.73 -29.65 10.57
CA ILE A 150 19.33 -28.41 11.23
C ILE A 150 18.65 -28.85 12.52
N SER A 151 19.39 -28.84 13.63
CA SER A 151 18.80 -28.97 14.95
C SER A 151 17.98 -27.72 15.22
N LEU A 152 16.65 -27.79 15.04
CA LEU A 152 15.72 -26.78 15.54
C LEU A 152 15.53 -27.00 17.04
N SER A 153 16.30 -26.28 17.84
CA SER A 153 16.03 -26.16 19.28
C SER A 153 14.82 -25.24 19.48
N ALA A 154 13.68 -25.84 19.84
CA ALA A 154 12.54 -25.11 20.37
C ALA A 154 12.91 -24.62 21.79
N GLY A 155 13.30 -23.36 21.90
CA GLY A 155 13.46 -22.69 23.19
C GLY A 155 12.11 -22.29 23.77
N THR A 156 11.44 -23.19 24.48
CA THR A 156 10.38 -22.80 25.43
C THR A 156 11.04 -22.31 26.71
N ARG A 157 11.05 -20.99 26.89
CA ARG A 157 11.34 -20.33 28.17
C ARG A 157 10.10 -20.48 29.06
N ALA A 158 10.14 -21.43 29.99
CA ALA A 158 9.28 -21.46 31.16
C ALA A 158 10.19 -21.71 32.36
N ASP A 159 10.16 -20.75 33.29
CA ASP A 159 10.95 -20.71 34.51
C ASP A 159 10.65 -21.93 35.43
N THR A 160 11.73 -22.49 36.00
CA THR A 160 11.90 -23.02 37.37
C THR A 160 10.64 -23.20 38.24
N ALA A 161 10.39 -24.29 38.98
CA ALA A 161 11.28 -25.23 39.65
C ALA A 161 10.52 -26.39 40.35
N ILE A 162 11.30 -27.43 40.70
CA ILE A 162 11.13 -28.42 41.79
C ILE A 162 10.22 -29.65 41.57
N ALA A 163 10.86 -30.81 41.51
CA ALA A 163 10.30 -32.15 41.61
C ALA A 163 10.16 -32.61 43.07
N PRO A 164 9.23 -33.52 43.40
CA PRO A 164 9.39 -34.43 44.52
C PRO A 164 9.90 -35.79 44.02
N ASN A 165 10.73 -36.45 44.84
CA ASN A 165 10.60 -37.85 45.26
C ASN A 165 11.97 -38.42 45.68
N ALA A 166 12.15 -38.47 46.99
CA ALA A 166 12.64 -39.66 47.68
C ALA A 166 11.42 -40.44 48.17
#